data_AF-A0A3M1IU64-F1
#
_entry.id   AF-A0A3M1IU64-F1
#
_cell.length_a   1.000
_cell.length_b   1.000
_cell.length_c   1.000
_cell.angle_alpha   90.00
_cell.angle_beta   90.00
_cell.angle_gamma   90.00
#
_symmetry.space_group_name_H-M   'P 1'
#
loop_
_entity.id
_entity.type
_entity.pdbx_description
1 polymer ?
#
loop_
_entity_poly.entity_id
_entity_poly.type
_entity_poly.pdbx_seq_one_letter_code
_entity_poly.pdbx_strand_id
1 'polypeptide(L)'
;MCRRLSLFALLCFLNAFTIVWAQDDLVLPPEFYNEEVGDGWDMPVGLTFDTNGQGYVWEKAGRVFILTPEGKVEEPLIDISEEVMNWSDLGLVGFALDPHFQMNGYYYLLYVVDRHYRIRNPGLRSKRHD
;
A
#
# COMPACT_ATOMS: atom_id res chain seq x y z
N MET A 1 -12.51 54.26 -28.35
CA MET A 1 -12.06 52.85 -28.50
C MET A 1 -11.58 52.34 -27.14
N CYS A 2 -12.43 51.73 -26.30
CA CYS A 2 -11.96 50.91 -25.16
C CYS A 2 -13.10 50.03 -24.59
N ARG A 3 -13.77 49.25 -25.45
CA ARG A 3 -14.78 48.23 -25.06
C ARG A 3 -14.35 46.83 -25.49
N ARG A 4 -13.05 46.54 -25.48
CA ARG A 4 -12.50 45.25 -25.93
C ARG A 4 -11.68 44.49 -24.87
N LEU A 5 -11.42 45.09 -23.71
CA LEU A 5 -10.63 44.43 -22.65
C LEU A 5 -11.45 43.53 -21.72
N SER A 6 -12.78 43.68 -21.67
CA SER A 6 -13.65 42.93 -20.73
C SER A 6 -14.08 41.55 -21.22
N LEU A 7 -14.03 41.26 -22.53
CA LEU A 7 -14.44 39.95 -23.06
C LEU A 7 -13.37 38.86 -22.85
N PHE A 8 -12.09 39.21 -22.86
CA PHE A 8 -11.00 38.22 -22.70
C PHE A 8 -10.89 37.69 -21.27
N ALA A 9 -11.15 38.52 -20.25
CA ALA A 9 -11.14 38.09 -18.86
C ALA A 9 -12.32 37.18 -18.51
N LEU A 10 -13.48 37.37 -19.15
CA LEU A 10 -14.68 36.53 -18.95
C LEU A 10 -14.54 35.16 -19.64
N LEU A 11 -13.85 35.09 -20.79
CA LEU A 11 -13.62 33.84 -21.53
C LEU A 11 -12.62 32.89 -20.83
N CYS A 12 -11.66 33.41 -20.06
CA CYS A 12 -10.77 32.60 -19.24
C CYS A 12 -11.46 32.07 -17.97
N PHE A 13 -12.41 32.83 -17.39
CA PHE A 13 -13.17 32.38 -16.23
C PHE A 13 -14.23 31.31 -16.56
N LEU A 14 -14.76 31.28 -17.79
CA LEU A 14 -15.71 30.25 -18.24
C LEU A 14 -15.06 28.91 -18.64
N ASN A 15 -13.75 28.86 -18.88
CA ASN A 15 -13.02 27.62 -19.21
C ASN A 15 -12.48 26.85 -17.99
N ALA A 16 -12.61 27.41 -16.79
CA ALA A 16 -12.19 26.74 -15.55
C ALA A 16 -13.25 25.77 -15.00
N PHE A 17 -14.42 25.68 -15.65
CA PHE A 17 -15.51 24.81 -15.24
C PHE A 17 -15.49 23.53 -16.06
N THR A 18 -15.36 22.40 -15.35
CA THR A 18 -15.45 21.01 -15.81
C THR A 18 -14.19 20.39 -16.44
N ILE A 19 -13.24 20.03 -15.57
CA ILE A 19 -12.57 18.74 -15.75
C ILE A 19 -13.63 17.70 -15.39
N VAL A 20 -14.36 17.19 -16.39
CA VAL A 20 -15.07 15.92 -16.24
C VAL A 20 -13.99 14.86 -16.23
N TRP A 21 -13.67 14.34 -15.05
CA TRP A 21 -12.99 13.05 -14.97
C TRP A 21 -13.98 12.03 -15.53
N ALA A 22 -13.78 11.60 -16.77
CA ALA A 22 -14.45 10.42 -17.27
C ALA A 22 -13.90 9.24 -16.45
N GLN A 23 -14.71 8.76 -15.52
CA GLN A 23 -14.45 7.51 -14.84
C GLN A 23 -14.92 6.44 -15.82
N ASP A 24 -13.98 5.84 -16.55
CA ASP A 24 -14.29 4.64 -17.32
C ASP A 24 -14.73 3.58 -16.32
N ASP A 25 -16.04 3.31 -16.27
CA ASP A 25 -16.55 2.16 -15.55
C ASP A 25 -15.93 0.93 -16.21
N LEU A 26 -15.06 0.25 -15.45
CA LEU A 26 -14.46 -1.00 -15.84
C LEU A 26 -15.61 -1.99 -16.11
N VAL A 27 -15.90 -2.26 -17.38
CA VAL A 27 -16.93 -3.25 -17.74
C VAL A 27 -16.37 -4.63 -17.42
N LEU A 28 -16.71 -5.10 -16.23
CA LEU A 28 -16.37 -6.44 -15.76
C LEU A 28 -17.26 -7.49 -16.46
N PRO A 29 -16.76 -8.73 -16.64
CA PRO A 29 -17.61 -9.82 -17.11
C PRO A 29 -18.82 -10.05 -16.18
N PRO A 30 -19.89 -10.69 -16.66
CA PRO A 30 -21.01 -11.07 -15.79
C PRO A 30 -20.52 -11.84 -14.56
N GLU A 31 -21.13 -11.59 -13.40
CA GLU A 31 -20.77 -12.14 -12.09
C GLU A 31 -19.45 -11.62 -11.47
N PHE A 32 -18.79 -10.64 -12.08
CA PHE A 32 -17.67 -9.92 -11.47
C PHE A 32 -18.10 -8.52 -11.04
N TYR A 33 -17.67 -8.11 -9.85
CA TYR A 33 -17.85 -6.77 -9.32
C TYR A 33 -16.56 -6.30 -8.64
N ASN A 34 -16.39 -4.98 -8.57
CA ASN A 34 -15.34 -4.37 -7.76
C ASN A 34 -15.96 -3.86 -6.47
N GLU A 35 -15.29 -4.11 -5.36
CA GLU A 35 -15.64 -3.58 -4.04
C GLU A 35 -14.38 -3.02 -3.42
N GLU A 36 -14.47 -1.79 -2.91
CA GLU A 36 -13.38 -1.17 -2.18
C GLU A 36 -13.32 -1.77 -0.77
N VAL A 37 -12.20 -2.45 -0.46
CA VAL A 37 -11.99 -3.12 0.83
C VAL A 37 -11.11 -2.30 1.79
N GLY A 38 -10.61 -1.14 1.34
CA GLY A 38 -9.81 -0.22 2.14
C GLY A 38 -8.93 0.69 1.28
N ASP A 39 -8.58 1.85 1.83
CA ASP A 39 -7.77 2.89 1.19
C ASP A 39 -6.48 3.17 2.00
N GLY A 40 -5.77 4.26 1.65
CA GLY A 40 -4.60 4.70 2.42
C GLY A 40 -3.36 3.80 2.31
N TRP A 41 -3.25 3.02 1.23
CA TRP A 41 -2.11 2.14 0.98
C TRP A 41 -0.95 2.86 0.30
N ASP A 42 0.27 2.61 0.76
CA ASP A 42 1.51 3.05 0.11
C ASP A 42 2.25 1.86 -0.51
N MET A 43 2.07 1.69 -1.83
CA MET A 43 2.69 0.62 -2.62
C MET A 43 2.50 -0.79 -1.99
N PRO A 44 1.25 -1.25 -1.82
CA PRO A 44 0.97 -2.61 -1.37
C PRO A 44 1.44 -3.62 -2.43
N VAL A 45 2.13 -4.67 -1.99
CA VAL A 45 2.71 -5.68 -2.89
C VAL A 45 2.13 -7.08 -2.69
N GLY A 46 1.29 -7.27 -1.67
CA GLY A 46 0.52 -8.49 -1.51
C GLY A 46 -0.43 -8.49 -0.33
N LEU A 47 -1.24 -9.54 -0.28
CA LEU A 47 -2.28 -9.80 0.69
C LEU A 47 -2.33 -11.30 0.98
N THR A 48 -2.55 -11.67 2.24
CA THR A 48 -2.90 -13.04 2.64
C THR A 48 -3.98 -13.00 3.72
N PHE A 49 -4.65 -14.13 3.92
CA PHE A 49 -5.62 -14.29 4.99
C PHE A 49 -5.18 -15.39 5.96
N ASP A 50 -5.53 -15.25 7.23
CA ASP A 50 -5.46 -16.37 8.18
C ASP A 50 -6.69 -17.30 8.04
N THR A 51 -6.73 -18.36 8.84
CA THR A 51 -7.85 -19.32 8.85
C THR A 51 -9.17 -18.75 9.38
N ASN A 52 -9.18 -17.57 10.00
CA ASN A 52 -10.38 -16.87 10.45
C ASN A 52 -10.87 -15.83 9.43
N GLY A 53 -10.13 -15.61 8.34
CA GLY A 53 -10.43 -14.60 7.32
C GLY A 53 -9.89 -13.20 7.65
N GLN A 54 -9.02 -13.06 8.65
CA GLN A 54 -8.31 -11.80 8.91
C GLN A 54 -7.31 -11.55 7.78
N GLY A 55 -7.40 -10.38 7.13
CA GLY A 55 -6.47 -9.99 6.07
C GLY A 55 -5.17 -9.39 6.62
N TYR A 56 -4.08 -9.62 5.91
CA TYR A 56 -2.76 -9.06 6.16
C TYR A 56 -2.19 -8.52 4.86
N VAL A 57 -1.99 -7.21 4.77
CA VAL A 57 -1.46 -6.52 3.59
C VAL A 57 -0.06 -6.04 3.92
N TRP A 58 0.91 -6.26 3.03
CA TRP A 58 2.25 -5.73 3.22
C TRP A 58 2.60 -4.69 2.16
N GLU A 59 3.19 -3.60 2.64
CA GLU A 59 3.69 -2.50 1.84
C GLU A 59 5.18 -2.71 1.60
N LYS A 60 5.61 -2.37 0.37
CA LYS A 60 6.99 -2.56 -0.08
C LYS A 60 8.03 -1.95 0.85
N ALA A 61 7.68 -0.85 1.50
CA ALA A 61 8.54 -0.12 2.43
C ALA A 61 8.93 -0.93 3.69
N GLY A 62 8.35 -2.11 3.93
CA GLY A 62 8.70 -2.94 5.09
C GLY A 62 7.68 -2.88 6.23
N ARG A 63 6.40 -2.66 5.89
CA ARG A 63 5.31 -2.63 6.87
C ARG A 63 4.28 -3.69 6.54
N VAL A 64 3.75 -4.36 7.54
CA VAL A 64 2.60 -5.27 7.40
C VAL A 64 1.46 -4.73 8.24
N PHE A 65 0.28 -4.60 7.64
CA PHE A 65 -0.93 -4.08 8.28
C PHE A 65 -2.00 -5.15 8.36
N ILE A 66 -2.88 -4.99 9.33
CA ILE A 66 -4.08 -5.80 9.49
C ILE A 66 -5.20 -5.15 8.65
N LEU A 67 -5.90 -5.96 7.87
CA LEU A 67 -7.07 -5.58 7.08
C LEU A 67 -8.32 -6.21 7.68
N THR A 68 -9.22 -5.40 8.24
CA THR A 68 -10.52 -5.82 8.78
C THR A 68 -11.66 -5.50 7.79
N PRO A 69 -12.89 -5.95 8.04
CA PRO A 69 -14.05 -5.55 7.23
C PRO A 69 -14.29 -4.03 7.21
N GLU A 70 -13.81 -3.30 8.21
CA GLU A 70 -13.87 -1.84 8.29
C GLU A 70 -12.72 -1.14 7.54
N GLY A 71 -11.72 -1.89 7.07
CA GLY A 71 -10.59 -1.39 6.29
C GLY A 71 -9.22 -1.62 6.95
N LYS A 72 -8.23 -0.80 6.56
CA LYS A 72 -6.86 -0.84 7.07
C LYS A 72 -6.81 -0.42 8.54
N VAL A 73 -6.18 -1.23 9.37
CA VAL A 73 -5.78 -0.83 10.73
C VAL A 73 -4.52 0.04 10.62
N GLU A 74 -4.56 1.26 11.17
CA GLU A 74 -3.46 2.24 11.09
C GLU A 74 -2.15 1.75 11.73
N GLU A 75 -2.24 1.05 12.86
CA GLU A 75 -1.07 0.48 13.52
C GLU A 75 -0.61 -0.78 12.76
N PRO A 76 0.64 -0.83 12.27
CA PRO A 76 1.16 -2.00 11.59
C PRO A 76 1.35 -3.16 12.58
N LEU A 77 1.11 -4.39 12.11
CA LEU A 77 1.53 -5.62 12.80
C LEU A 77 3.04 -5.62 13.04
N ILE A 78 3.80 -5.17 12.05
CA ILE A 78 5.25 -5.00 12.14
C ILE A 78 5.70 -3.87 11.21
N ASP A 79 6.64 -3.06 11.72
CA ASP A 79 7.37 -2.06 10.94
C ASP A 79 8.88 -2.33 11.02
N ILE A 80 9.45 -2.77 9.89
CA ILE A 80 10.89 -2.93 9.68
C ILE A 80 11.41 -1.96 8.61
N SER A 81 10.72 -0.84 8.38
CA SER A 81 11.03 0.07 7.27
C SER A 81 12.41 0.72 7.35
N GLU A 82 12.97 0.86 8.54
CA GLU A 82 14.36 1.30 8.75
C GLU A 82 15.40 0.28 8.27
N GLU A 83 15.05 -1.01 8.22
CA GLU A 83 15.93 -2.11 7.80
C GLU A 83 15.81 -2.41 6.30
N VAL A 84 14.65 -2.16 5.70
CA VAL A 84 14.34 -2.56 4.32
C VAL A 84 14.95 -1.62 3.30
N MET A 85 15.58 -2.19 2.28
CA MET A 85 16.01 -1.48 1.06
C MET A 85 14.79 -1.22 0.16
N ASN A 86 14.09 -0.11 0.38
CA ASN A 86 12.95 0.29 -0.46
C ASN A 86 13.40 1.05 -1.72
N TRP A 87 14.03 0.36 -2.68
CA TRP A 87 14.52 0.97 -3.92
C TRP A 87 14.20 0.13 -5.16
N SER A 88 13.57 0.75 -6.17
CA SER A 88 13.10 0.09 -7.39
C SER A 88 12.24 -1.13 -7.07
N ASP A 89 12.61 -2.35 -7.49
CA ASP A 89 11.86 -3.58 -7.21
C ASP A 89 12.31 -4.27 -5.91
N LEU A 90 13.28 -3.68 -5.19
CA LEU A 90 13.72 -4.15 -3.89
C LEU A 90 12.78 -3.62 -2.80
N GLY A 91 12.51 -4.43 -1.79
CA GLY A 91 11.69 -4.08 -0.65
C GLY A 91 11.27 -5.32 0.13
N LEU A 92 10.20 -5.20 0.90
CA LEU A 92 9.45 -6.35 1.40
C LEU A 92 8.57 -6.90 0.27
N VAL A 93 8.90 -8.08 -0.23
CA VAL A 93 8.28 -8.67 -1.43
C VAL A 93 7.51 -9.96 -1.15
N GLY A 94 7.61 -10.50 0.07
CA GLY A 94 6.83 -11.66 0.47
C GLY A 94 6.51 -11.68 1.96
N PHE A 95 5.34 -12.17 2.29
CA PHE A 95 4.86 -12.42 3.64
C PHE A 95 4.09 -13.74 3.65
N ALA A 96 4.31 -14.54 4.69
CA ALA A 96 3.58 -15.79 4.90
C ALA A 96 3.30 -16.00 6.38
N LEU A 97 2.07 -16.39 6.69
CA LEU A 97 1.71 -16.86 8.02
C LEU A 97 2.14 -18.32 8.20
N ASP A 98 2.59 -18.69 9.40
CA ASP A 98 2.72 -20.10 9.75
C ASP A 98 1.34 -20.79 9.70
N PRO A 99 1.23 -22.06 9.26
CA PRO A 99 -0.04 -22.79 9.27
C PRO A 99 -0.74 -22.83 10.64
N HIS A 100 0.02 -22.67 11.73
CA HIS A 100 -0.46 -22.60 13.10
C HIS A 100 -0.30 -21.20 13.71
N PHE A 101 -0.29 -20.14 12.89
CA PHE A 101 -0.07 -18.75 13.31
C PHE A 101 -0.92 -18.33 14.51
N GLN A 102 -2.19 -18.75 14.59
CA GLN A 102 -3.05 -18.41 15.73
C GLN A 102 -2.60 -19.02 17.07
N MET A 103 -1.83 -20.11 17.01
CA MET A 103 -1.32 -20.79 18.21
C MET A 103 0.12 -20.36 18.55
N ASN A 104 0.94 -20.07 17.54
CA ASN A 104 2.38 -19.82 17.73
C ASN A 104 2.84 -18.39 17.44
N GLY A 105 2.03 -17.58 16.77
CA GLY A 105 2.36 -16.20 16.40
C GLY A 105 3.43 -16.05 15.32
N TYR A 106 3.86 -17.12 14.66
CA TYR A 106 4.95 -17.06 13.69
C TYR A 106 4.50 -16.63 12.29
N TYR A 107 5.27 -15.70 11.72
CA TYR A 107 5.15 -15.26 10.34
C TYR A 107 6.54 -15.05 9.74
N TYR A 108 6.61 -15.06 8.41
CA TYR A 108 7.85 -15.03 7.65
C TYR A 108 7.85 -13.88 6.65
N LEU A 109 8.97 -13.19 6.56
CA LEU A 109 9.16 -12.03 5.67
C LEU A 109 10.26 -12.35 4.66
N LEU A 110 10.03 -12.04 3.39
CA LEU A 110 11.05 -12.05 2.34
C LEU A 110 11.32 -10.61 1.91
N TYR A 111 12.50 -10.10 2.25
CA TYR A 111 12.86 -8.72 1.95
C TYR A 111 14.36 -8.53 1.71
N VAL A 112 14.70 -7.39 1.12
CA VAL A 112 16.09 -6.98 0.90
C VAL A 112 16.50 -6.00 2.00
N VAL A 113 17.60 -6.29 2.69
CA VAL A 113 18.13 -5.43 3.76
C VAL A 113 18.93 -4.26 3.17
N ASP A 114 18.70 -3.05 3.67
CA ASP A 114 19.48 -1.87 3.34
C ASP A 114 20.95 -2.03 3.75
N ARG A 115 21.87 -1.65 2.84
CA ARG A 115 23.30 -1.84 3.06
C ARG A 115 23.82 -0.98 4.21
N HIS A 116 23.37 0.27 4.32
CA HIS A 116 23.77 1.17 5.40
C HIS A 116 23.23 0.68 6.75
N TYR A 117 21.99 0.20 6.79
CA TYR A 117 21.43 -0.41 7.98
C TYR A 117 22.24 -1.63 8.43
N ARG A 118 22.58 -2.54 7.51
CA ARG A 118 23.38 -3.73 7.82
C ARG A 118 24.77 -3.42 8.35
N ILE A 119 25.44 -2.39 7.82
CA ILE A 119 26.78 -1.99 8.27
C ILE A 119 26.73 -1.41 9.69
N ARG A 120 25.68 -0.65 10.02
CA ARG A 120 25.47 -0.12 11.39
C ARG A 120 25.06 -1.21 12.38
N ASN A 121 24.50 -2.33 11.90
CA ASN A 121 23.95 -3.39 12.73
C ASN A 121 24.51 -4.79 12.34
N PRO A 122 25.80 -5.06 12.55
CA PRO A 122 26.46 -6.29 12.05
C PRO A 122 25.93 -7.60 12.68
N GLY A 123 25.27 -7.53 13.84
CA GLY A 123 24.71 -8.69 14.54
C GLY A 123 23.41 -9.25 13.95
N LEU A 124 22.81 -8.59 12.95
CA LEU A 124 21.47 -8.93 12.42
C LEU A 124 21.45 -10.05 11.38
N ARG A 125 22.58 -10.71 11.13
CA ARG A 125 22.71 -11.75 10.09
C ARG A 125 21.74 -12.95 10.27
N SER A 126 21.16 -13.11 11.47
CA SER A 126 20.18 -14.14 11.81
C SER A 126 19.32 -13.68 13.00
N LYS A 127 18.70 -12.48 12.95
CA LYS A 127 17.65 -12.19 13.92
C LYS A 127 16.40 -12.98 13.55
N ARG A 128 15.98 -13.88 14.44
CA ARG A 128 14.56 -14.21 14.55
C ARG A 128 13.90 -12.98 15.14
N HIS A 129 12.84 -12.50 14.51
CA HIS A 129 11.89 -11.61 15.13
C HIS A 129 10.85 -12.52 15.75
N ASP A 130 11.17 -13.02 16.95
CA ASP A 130 10.30 -13.80 17.81
C ASP A 130 9.46 -12.90 18.72
#